data_AF-A0A520JAE3-F1
#
_entry.id   AF-A0A520JAE3-F1
#
_cell.length_a   1.000
_cell.length_b   1.000
_cell.length_c   1.000
_cell.angle_alpha   90.00
_cell.angle_beta   90.00
_cell.angle_gamma   90.00
#
_symmetry.space_group_name_H-M   'P 1'
#
loop_
_entity.id
_entity.type
_entity.pdbx_description
1 polymer ?
#
loop_
_entity_poly.entity_id
_entity_poly.type
_entity_poly.pdbx_seq_one_letter_code
_entity_poly.pdbx_strand_id
1 'polypeptide(L)'
;AVDRVEGGGFEGGIAGSGNLDIAAIKVDVAKFSIAGSGTAHASGTARDLKVDMAGSGDLDGTRFEAQSATVEIAGSGSVRAVVNGAAKVAMLGSGDVDLGPQSRCTISKMGSGRVRCGR
;
A
#
# COMPACT_ATOMS: atom_id res chain seq x y z
N ALA A 1 -9.08 -3.19 15.53
CA ALA A 1 -9.89 -3.31 14.31
C ALA A 1 -10.79 -2.09 14.18
N VAL A 2 -10.89 -1.54 12.97
CA VAL A 2 -11.80 -0.44 12.63
C VAL A 2 -12.81 -0.96 11.61
N ASP A 3 -14.10 -0.86 11.91
CA ASP A 3 -15.15 -1.46 11.08
C ASP A 3 -15.40 -0.68 9.80
N ARG A 4 -15.34 0.66 9.84
CA ARG A 4 -15.59 1.52 8.68
C ARG A 4 -14.94 2.89 8.81
N VAL A 5 -14.43 3.40 7.68
CA VAL A 5 -13.97 4.78 7.51
C VAL A 5 -14.55 5.35 6.22
N GLU A 6 -15.27 6.46 6.31
CA GLU A 6 -15.79 7.20 5.16
C GLU A 6 -15.46 8.68 5.30
N GLY A 7 -15.07 9.36 4.21
CA GLY A 7 -14.77 10.79 4.24
C GLY A 7 -13.74 11.26 3.21
N GLY A 8 -13.19 12.45 3.41
CA GLY A 8 -12.19 13.02 2.48
C GLY A 8 -10.83 12.32 2.55
N GLY A 9 -10.47 11.73 3.69
CA GLY A 9 -9.18 11.05 3.81
C GLY A 9 -9.08 10.15 5.04
N PHE A 10 -8.12 9.23 4.97
CA PHE A 10 -7.74 8.32 6.05
C PHE A 10 -6.21 8.28 6.17
N GLU A 11 -5.70 8.30 7.40
CA GLU A 11 -4.28 8.06 7.68
C GLU A 11 -4.16 7.02 8.80
N GLY A 12 -3.45 5.92 8.50
CA GLY A 12 -3.18 4.83 9.43
C GLY A 12 -1.68 4.60 9.57
N GLY A 13 -1.20 4.59 10.82
CA GLY A 13 0.21 4.40 11.14
C GLY A 13 0.46 3.16 12.00
N ILE A 14 1.48 2.38 11.65
CA ILE A 14 2.02 1.30 12.50
C ILE A 14 3.47 1.64 12.83
N ALA A 15 3.79 1.67 14.12
CA ALA A 15 5.17 1.75 14.60
C ALA A 15 5.48 0.50 15.42
N GLY A 16 6.56 -0.20 15.08
CA GLY A 16 6.96 -1.47 15.73
C GLY A 16 6.41 -2.69 15.00
N SER A 17 5.82 -3.63 15.75
CA SER A 17 5.34 -4.94 15.24
C SER A 17 3.83 -5.13 15.43
N GLY A 18 3.08 -4.03 15.56
CA GLY A 18 1.62 -4.07 15.74
C GLY A 18 0.87 -4.35 14.44
N ASN A 19 -0.42 -4.65 14.56
CA ASN A 19 -1.30 -4.89 13.41
C ASN A 19 -2.39 -3.82 13.33
N LEU A 20 -2.75 -3.46 12.10
CA LEU A 20 -3.85 -2.54 11.81
C LEU A 20 -4.85 -3.23 10.88
N ASP A 21 -6.05 -3.51 11.39
CA ASP A 21 -7.12 -4.11 10.59
C ASP A 21 -8.26 -3.12 10.35
N ILE A 22 -8.56 -2.86 9.08
CA ILE A 22 -9.63 -1.95 8.66
C ILE A 22 -10.52 -2.66 7.65
N ALA A 23 -11.78 -2.90 8.04
CA ALA A 23 -12.69 -3.74 7.27
C ALA A 23 -13.30 -3.04 6.05
N ALA A 24 -13.52 -1.73 6.10
CA ALA A 24 -14.08 -0.96 4.98
C ALA A 24 -13.61 0.50 4.99
N ILE A 25 -12.92 0.91 3.94
CA ILE A 25 -12.51 2.29 3.69
C ILE A 25 -13.23 2.80 2.44
N LYS A 26 -13.77 4.01 2.50
CA LYS A 26 -14.28 4.73 1.34
C LYS A 26 -13.91 6.21 1.45
N VAL A 27 -12.75 6.55 0.91
CA VAL A 27 -12.18 7.90 1.04
C VAL A 27 -11.62 8.42 -0.27
N ASP A 28 -11.35 9.72 -0.36
CA ASP A 28 -10.63 10.25 -1.52
C ASP A 28 -9.15 9.87 -1.43
N VAL A 29 -8.52 10.04 -0.27
CA VAL A 29 -7.10 9.72 -0.04
C VAL A 29 -6.94 8.75 1.12
N ALA A 30 -6.33 7.59 0.87
CA ALA A 30 -5.94 6.64 1.92
C ALA A 30 -4.42 6.61 2.05
N LYS A 31 -3.90 6.92 3.24
CA LYS A 31 -2.47 6.87 3.55
C LYS A 31 -2.17 5.83 4.61
N PHE A 32 -1.19 4.98 4.33
CA PHE A 32 -0.67 4.01 5.28
C PHE A 32 0.82 4.24 5.48
N SER A 33 1.24 4.36 6.74
CA SER A 33 2.66 4.51 7.11
C SER A 33 3.06 3.37 8.05
N ILE A 34 3.97 2.52 7.61
CA ILE A 34 4.43 1.34 8.36
C ILE A 34 5.91 1.49 8.65
N ALA A 35 6.28 1.68 9.91
CA ALA A 35 7.64 1.74 10.39
C ALA A 35 7.92 0.55 11.32
N GLY A 36 8.73 -0.41 10.87
CA GLY A 36 9.05 -1.63 11.60
C GLY A 36 8.66 -2.89 10.83
N SER A 37 7.99 -3.83 11.50
CA SER A 37 7.68 -5.17 11.00
C SER A 37 6.21 -5.56 11.20
N GLY A 38 5.34 -4.58 11.41
CA GLY A 38 3.91 -4.79 11.60
C GLY A 38 3.14 -4.98 10.29
N THR A 39 1.88 -5.39 10.39
CA THR A 39 1.03 -5.70 9.23
C THR A 39 -0.24 -4.84 9.22
N ALA A 40 -0.54 -4.24 8.07
CA ALA A 40 -1.79 -3.55 7.83
C ALA A 40 -2.70 -4.37 6.89
N HIS A 41 -3.92 -4.64 7.31
CA HIS A 41 -4.98 -5.21 6.48
C HIS A 41 -6.01 -4.13 6.19
N ALA A 42 -6.27 -3.88 4.91
CA ALA A 42 -7.24 -2.87 4.47
C ALA A 42 -8.16 -3.44 3.38
N SER A 43 -9.40 -2.99 3.37
CA SER A 43 -10.39 -3.35 2.34
C SER A 43 -11.28 -2.14 2.03
N GLY A 44 -11.81 -2.08 0.80
CA GLY A 44 -12.64 -0.98 0.35
C GLY A 44 -12.08 -0.24 -0.86
N THR A 45 -12.30 1.07 -0.93
CA THR A 45 -11.99 1.91 -2.10
C THR A 45 -11.37 3.25 -1.72
N ALA A 46 -10.43 3.73 -2.53
CA ALA A 46 -9.98 5.12 -2.51
C ALA A 46 -9.78 5.69 -3.93
N ARG A 47 -9.71 7.03 -4.06
CA ARG A 47 -9.21 7.61 -5.31
C ARG A 47 -7.69 7.48 -5.36
N ASP A 48 -7.01 7.94 -4.32
CA ASP A 48 -5.56 7.94 -4.22
C ASP A 48 -5.10 7.09 -3.02
N LEU A 49 -4.26 6.08 -3.30
CA LEU A 49 -3.57 5.29 -2.29
C LEU A 49 -2.14 5.81 -2.11
N LYS A 50 -1.73 6.04 -0.86
CA LYS A 50 -0.35 6.36 -0.50
C LYS A 50 0.16 5.36 0.53
N VAL A 51 1.29 4.73 0.25
CA VAL A 51 1.90 3.75 1.16
C VAL A 51 3.36 4.14 1.36
N ASP A 52 3.71 4.40 2.61
CA ASP A 52 5.08 4.67 3.05
C ASP A 52 5.51 3.54 3.98
N MET A 53 6.55 2.80 3.61
CA MET A 53 7.00 1.64 4.37
C MET A 53 8.50 1.71 4.63
N ALA A 54 8.88 1.72 5.90
CA ALA A 54 10.26 1.67 6.35
C ALA A 54 10.47 0.43 7.24
N GLY A 55 11.21 -0.55 6.74
CA GLY A 55 11.47 -1.82 7.42
C GLY A 55 10.99 -3.04 6.64
N SER A 56 10.39 -3.99 7.37
CA SER A 56 9.99 -5.31 6.86
C SER A 56 8.51 -5.62 7.11
N GLY A 57 7.70 -4.58 7.35
CA GLY A 57 6.26 -4.72 7.54
C GLY A 57 5.52 -4.99 6.22
N ASP A 58 4.23 -5.27 6.32
CA ASP A 58 3.41 -5.65 5.17
C ASP A 58 2.11 -4.87 5.11
N LEU A 59 1.65 -4.56 3.89
CA LEU A 59 0.30 -4.06 3.63
C LEU A 59 -0.45 -5.05 2.75
N ASP A 60 -1.48 -5.68 3.30
CA ASP A 60 -2.43 -6.51 2.58
C ASP A 60 -3.72 -5.74 2.28
N GLY A 61 -3.73 -5.13 1.10
CA GLY A 61 -4.88 -4.50 0.46
C GLY A 61 -5.42 -5.30 -0.72
N THR A 62 -5.35 -6.64 -0.69
CA THR A 62 -5.87 -7.48 -1.80
C THR A 62 -7.36 -7.24 -2.11
N ARG A 63 -8.12 -6.74 -1.14
CA ARG A 63 -9.52 -6.30 -1.28
C ARG A 63 -9.69 -4.77 -1.24
N PHE A 64 -8.61 -4.04 -1.49
CA PHE A 64 -8.57 -2.58 -1.51
C PHE A 64 -8.30 -2.08 -2.93
N GLU A 65 -9.24 -1.31 -3.46
CA GLU A 65 -9.19 -0.78 -4.82
C GLU A 65 -8.87 0.73 -4.81
N ALA A 66 -7.92 1.14 -5.65
CA ALA A 66 -7.56 2.54 -5.83
C ALA A 66 -7.56 2.94 -7.31
N GLN A 67 -7.84 4.22 -7.60
CA GLN A 67 -7.71 4.75 -8.96
C GLN A 67 -6.26 5.12 -9.27
N SER A 68 -5.53 5.60 -8.28
CA SER A 68 -4.09 5.89 -8.37
C SER A 68 -3.35 5.41 -7.14
N ALA A 69 -2.04 5.19 -7.26
CA ALA A 69 -1.21 4.82 -6.12
C ALA A 69 0.18 5.45 -6.15
N THR A 70 0.69 5.79 -4.96
CA THR A 70 2.12 6.06 -4.72
C THR A 70 2.58 5.10 -3.63
N VAL A 71 3.60 4.30 -3.92
CA VAL A 71 4.16 3.32 -3.00
C VAL A 71 5.65 3.58 -2.84
N GLU A 72 6.07 3.84 -1.61
CA GLU A 72 7.47 4.05 -1.23
C GLU A 72 7.88 2.99 -0.20
N ILE A 73 8.87 2.17 -0.55
CA ILE A 73 9.40 1.14 0.33
C ILE A 73 10.89 1.34 0.53
N ALA A 74 11.31 1.47 1.78
CA ALA A 74 12.70 1.40 2.21
C ALA A 74 12.89 0.18 3.11
N GLY A 75 13.38 -0.92 2.55
CA GLY A 75 13.61 -2.19 3.24
C GLY A 75 13.16 -3.42 2.46
N SER A 76 12.51 -4.35 3.16
CA SER A 76 12.17 -5.68 2.65
C SER A 76 10.68 -6.02 2.78
N GLY A 77 9.86 -5.04 3.15
CA GLY A 77 8.43 -5.24 3.33
C GLY A 77 7.65 -5.35 2.01
N SER A 78 6.40 -5.82 2.10
CA SER A 78 5.57 -6.11 0.92
C SER A 78 4.27 -5.30 0.88
N VAL A 79 3.86 -4.87 -0.31
CA VAL A 79 2.61 -4.12 -0.51
C VAL A 79 1.76 -4.81 -1.59
N ARG A 80 0.52 -5.14 -1.24
CA ARG A 80 -0.49 -5.66 -2.18
C ARG A 80 -1.70 -4.74 -2.23
N ALA A 81 -2.11 -4.31 -3.41
CA ALA A 81 -3.33 -3.53 -3.64
C ALA A 81 -3.86 -3.75 -5.06
N VAL A 82 -5.11 -3.37 -5.33
CA VAL A 82 -5.65 -3.35 -6.70
C VAL A 82 -5.71 -1.90 -7.18
N VAL A 83 -4.89 -1.55 -8.18
CA VAL A 83 -4.85 -0.18 -8.72
C VAL A 83 -5.31 -0.17 -10.17
N ASN A 84 -6.36 0.59 -10.44
CA ASN A 84 -7.03 0.65 -11.74
C ASN A 84 -6.65 1.94 -12.51
N GLY A 85 -5.37 2.32 -12.44
CA GLY A 85 -4.87 3.54 -13.07
C GLY A 85 -3.39 3.77 -12.83
N ALA A 86 -2.99 5.05 -12.74
CA ALA A 86 -1.58 5.42 -12.65
C ALA A 86 -0.99 5.04 -11.28
N ALA A 87 0.17 4.40 -11.30
CA ALA A 87 0.89 4.04 -10.08
C ALA A 87 2.35 4.49 -10.15
N LYS A 88 2.88 5.00 -9.04
CA LYS A 88 4.30 5.29 -8.86
C LYS A 88 4.84 4.37 -7.77
N VAL A 89 5.90 3.65 -8.08
CA VAL A 89 6.54 2.73 -7.12
C VAL A 89 8.01 3.10 -6.99
N ALA A 90 8.41 3.53 -5.80
CA ALA A 90 9.79 3.72 -5.41
C ALA A 90 10.17 2.65 -4.37
N MET A 91 11.18 1.85 -4.67
CA MET A 91 11.60 0.76 -3.79
C MET A 91 13.12 0.75 -3.64
N LEU A 92 13.58 0.83 -2.40
CA LEU A 92 14.97 0.69 -1.99
C LEU A 92 15.09 -0.55 -1.12
N GLY A 93 15.63 -1.64 -1.67
CA GLY A 93 15.85 -2.91 -0.98
C GLY A 93 15.30 -4.12 -1.72
N SER A 94 14.71 -5.04 -0.96
CA SER A 94 14.37 -6.40 -1.42
C SER A 94 12.88 -6.73 -1.32
N GLY A 95 12.04 -5.73 -1.02
CA GLY A 95 10.60 -5.91 -0.85
C GLY A 95 9.85 -6.27 -2.13
N ASP A 96 8.56 -6.56 -2.00
CA ASP A 96 7.70 -6.93 -3.12
C ASP A 96 6.47 -6.01 -3.20
N VAL A 97 6.13 -5.54 -4.40
CA VAL A 97 4.95 -4.72 -4.65
C VAL A 97 4.08 -5.40 -5.70
N ASP A 98 2.80 -5.60 -5.42
CA ASP A 98 1.80 -6.07 -6.37
C ASP A 98 0.61 -5.09 -6.40
N LEU A 99 0.43 -4.39 -7.52
CA LEU A 99 -0.65 -3.41 -7.70
C LEU A 99 -1.75 -3.91 -8.64
N GLY A 100 -1.73 -5.21 -8.97
CA GLY A 100 -2.71 -5.83 -9.85
C GLY A 100 -2.50 -5.52 -11.35
N PRO A 101 -3.25 -6.22 -12.22
CA PRO A 101 -3.01 -6.27 -13.67
C PRO A 101 -3.47 -5.01 -14.43
N GLN A 102 -4.24 -4.12 -13.81
CA GLN A 102 -4.76 -2.90 -14.46
C GLN A 102 -3.89 -1.66 -14.17
N SER A 103 -2.86 -1.81 -13.34
CA SER A 103 -2.01 -0.70 -12.90
C SER A 103 -1.02 -0.26 -13.98
N ARG A 104 -0.93 1.05 -14.19
CA ARG A 104 0.03 1.70 -15.11
C ARG A 104 1.19 2.26 -14.30
N CYS A 105 2.19 1.43 -14.04
CA CYS A 105 3.27 1.76 -13.12
C CYS A 105 4.44 2.53 -13.75
N THR A 106 4.93 3.53 -13.02
CA THR A 106 6.28 4.09 -13.16
C THR A 106 7.11 3.57 -12.00
N ILE A 107 8.15 2.78 -12.29
CA ILE A 107 8.90 2.03 -11.27
C ILE A 107 10.32 2.57 -11.17
N SER A 108 10.74 2.91 -9.95
CA SER A 108 12.11 3.23 -9.58
C SER A 108 12.56 2.27 -8.49
N LYS A 109 13.29 1.22 -8.87
CA LYS A 109 13.70 0.15 -7.96
C LYS A 109 15.22 0.06 -7.87
N MET A 110 15.74 0.13 -6.65
CA MET A 110 17.14 -0.13 -6.33
C MET A 110 17.21 -1.33 -5.39
N GLY A 111 17.83 -2.42 -5.84
CA GLY A 111 17.91 -3.69 -5.11
C GLY A 111 17.23 -4.85 -5.84
N SER A 112 16.96 -5.95 -5.14
CA SER A 112 16.53 -7.23 -5.73
C SER A 112 15.02 -7.48 -5.70
N GLY A 113 14.24 -6.60 -5.08
CA GLY A 113 12.79 -6.76 -4.93
C GLY A 113 12.02 -6.89 -6.25
N ARG A 114 10.74 -7.30 -6.19
CA ARG A 114 9.89 -7.44 -7.38
C ARG A 114 8.74 -6.44 -7.36
N VAL A 115 8.45 -5.87 -8.52
CA VAL A 115 7.25 -5.05 -8.72
C VAL A 115 6.40 -5.71 -9.80
N ARG A 116 5.17 -6.06 -9.44
CA ARG A 116 4.13 -6.59 -10.32
C ARG A 116 3.11 -5.49 -10.57
N CYS A 117 3.05 -5.08 -11.82
CA CYS A 117 2.10 -4.12 -12.34
C CYS A 117 1.56 -4.62 -13.68
N GLY A 118 0.57 -3.94 -14.24
CA GLY A 118 -0.13 -4.32 -15.46
C GLY A 118 0.74 -4.87 -16.59
N ARG A 119 0.17 -5.81 -17.34
CA ARG A 119 0.82 -6.45 -18.49
C ARG A 119 1.20 -5.44 -19.57
#